data_AF-A0AB74LHX7-F1
#
_entry.id   AF-A0AB74LHX7-F1
#
_cell.length_a   1.000
_cell.length_b   1.000
_cell.length_c   1.000
_cell.angle_alpha   90.00
_cell.angle_beta   90.00
_cell.angle_gamma   90.00
#
_symmetry.space_group_name_H-M   'P 1'
#
loop_
_entity.id
_entity.type
_entity.pdbx_description
1 polymer ?
#
loop_
_entity_poly.entity_id
_entity_poly.type
_entity_poly.pdbx_seq_one_letter_code
_entity_poly.pdbx_strand_id
1 'polypeptide(L)'
;MAHFSVLPPEINSLRMYLGAGSAPMLQAAAAWDGLAAELGTAASSFSSVTTGLTGQAWQGPASAAMAAAAAPYAGFLTTASAQAQLAAGQAKAVASVFEAAKAAIVPPAAVAANREAFLALIRSNWLGLNAPWIAAVESLYEEYWAADVAAMTGYHAGASQAAAQLPLPAGLQQFLNTLPNLGIGNQGNANLGGGNTGSGNIGNGNKGSSNLGGGNIGNNNIGSGNRGSDNFGAGNVGTGNIGFGNQGPIDVNLLATPGQNNVGLGNIGNNNMGFGNTGDANTGGGNTGNGNIGGGNTGNNNFGFGNTGNNNIGIGLTGNNQMGINLAGLLNSGSGNIGIGNSGTNNIGLFNSGSGNIGVFNTGANTLVPGDLNNLGVGNSGNANIGFGNAGVLNTGFGNASILNTGLGNAGELNTGFGNAGFVNTGFDNSGNVNTGNGNSGNINTGSWNAGNVNTGFGIITDSGLTNSGFGNTGTDVSGFFNTPTGPLAVDVSGFFNTASGGTVINGQTSGIGNIGVPGTLFGSVRSGLNTGLFNMGTAISGLFNLRQLLG
;
A
#
# COMPACT_ATOMS: atom_id res chain seq x y z
N MET A 1 26.85 8.54 -20.61
CA MET A 1 27.64 7.80 -21.63
C MET A 1 26.78 7.66 -22.88
N ALA A 2 27.37 7.40 -24.05
CA ALA A 2 26.60 7.04 -25.23
C ALA A 2 26.24 5.54 -25.17
N HIS A 3 24.96 5.22 -24.96
CA HIS A 3 24.49 3.84 -24.78
C HIS A 3 24.12 3.21 -26.13
N PHE A 4 25.12 2.88 -26.96
CA PHE A 4 24.86 2.19 -28.24
C PHE A 4 24.39 0.74 -28.05
N SER A 5 24.82 0.10 -26.95
CA SER A 5 24.50 -1.28 -26.56
C SER A 5 23.08 -1.48 -26.00
N VAL A 6 22.18 -0.50 -26.13
CA VAL A 6 20.74 -0.67 -25.85
C VAL A 6 19.87 -0.28 -27.06
N LEU A 7 20.51 0.02 -28.19
CA LEU A 7 19.84 0.35 -29.45
C LEU A 7 19.97 -0.84 -30.41
N PRO A 8 18.90 -1.27 -31.09
CA PRO A 8 18.96 -2.37 -32.05
C PRO A 8 19.73 -1.96 -33.32
N PRO A 9 20.23 -2.92 -34.12
CA PRO A 9 21.01 -2.64 -35.32
C PRO A 9 20.27 -1.73 -36.32
N GLU A 10 18.93 -1.84 -36.46
CA GLU A 10 18.14 -0.93 -37.31
C GLU A 10 18.37 0.55 -36.98
N ILE A 11 18.60 0.89 -35.71
CA ILE A 11 18.79 2.28 -35.25
C ILE A 11 20.27 2.69 -35.34
N ASN A 12 21.21 1.81 -34.97
CA ASN A 12 22.64 2.11 -35.06
C ASN A 12 23.08 2.25 -36.53
N SER A 13 22.77 1.24 -37.36
CA SER A 13 22.99 1.26 -38.81
C SER A 13 22.41 2.51 -39.45
N LEU A 14 21.11 2.79 -39.26
CA LEU A 14 20.44 3.90 -39.95
C LEU A 14 21.02 5.27 -39.57
N ARG A 15 21.43 5.48 -38.32
CA ARG A 15 22.06 6.74 -37.86
C ARG A 15 23.37 7.07 -38.57
N MET A 16 24.12 6.07 -39.03
CA MET A 16 25.38 6.24 -39.74
C MET A 16 25.20 6.46 -41.26
N TYR A 17 24.06 6.02 -41.80
CA TYR A 17 23.69 6.22 -43.21
C TYR A 17 22.87 7.49 -43.47
N LEU A 18 22.19 8.04 -42.47
CA LEU A 18 21.50 9.32 -42.56
C LEU A 18 22.43 10.52 -42.33
N GLY A 19 22.16 11.64 -43.03
CA GLY A 19 22.87 12.91 -42.85
C GLY A 19 23.81 13.27 -44.01
N ALA A 20 24.57 14.36 -43.84
CA ALA A 20 25.39 14.96 -44.90
C ALA A 20 26.77 14.28 -45.12
N GLY A 21 27.09 13.23 -44.37
CA GLY A 21 28.40 12.55 -44.41
C GLY A 21 29.57 13.42 -43.90
N SER A 22 30.80 13.01 -44.24
CA SER A 22 32.03 13.68 -43.82
C SER A 22 32.33 15.01 -44.53
N ALA A 23 31.69 15.29 -45.68
CA ALA A 23 32.05 16.43 -46.52
C ALA A 23 32.02 17.81 -45.82
N PRO A 24 31.02 18.16 -44.98
CA PRO A 24 31.03 19.44 -44.25
C PRO A 24 32.20 19.54 -43.24
N MET A 25 32.62 18.42 -42.64
CA MET A 25 33.76 18.40 -41.71
C MET A 25 35.09 18.58 -42.46
N LEU A 26 35.21 18.01 -43.65
CA LEU A 26 36.38 18.22 -44.53
C LEU A 26 36.45 19.66 -45.06
N GLN A 27 35.31 20.29 -45.36
CA GLN A 27 35.24 21.72 -45.69
C GLN A 27 35.66 22.60 -44.51
N ALA A 28 35.19 22.30 -43.30
CA ALA A 28 35.63 22.99 -42.08
C ALA A 28 37.14 22.82 -41.85
N ALA A 29 37.69 21.62 -42.08
CA ALA A 29 39.13 21.39 -41.98
C ALA A 29 39.94 22.24 -42.97
N ALA A 30 39.50 22.33 -44.23
CA ALA A 30 40.13 23.18 -45.24
C ALA A 30 40.07 24.67 -44.89
N ALA A 31 38.97 25.13 -44.30
CA ALA A 31 38.85 26.51 -43.79
C ALA A 31 39.82 26.78 -42.62
N TRP A 32 40.01 25.82 -41.72
CA TRP A 32 40.98 25.90 -40.63
C TRP A 32 42.44 25.87 -41.13
N ASP A 33 42.78 25.06 -42.13
CA ASP A 33 44.09 25.11 -42.80
C ASP A 33 44.34 26.49 -43.44
N GLY A 34 43.33 27.05 -44.12
CA GLY A 34 43.40 28.39 -44.73
C GLY A 34 43.68 29.47 -43.69
N LEU A 35 42.93 29.49 -42.58
CA LEU A 35 43.15 30.41 -41.48
C LEU A 35 44.55 30.22 -40.83
N ALA A 36 45.01 28.98 -40.69
CA ALA A 36 46.35 28.69 -40.18
C ALA A 36 47.44 29.30 -41.07
N ALA A 37 47.29 29.20 -42.40
CA ALA A 37 48.21 29.77 -43.38
C ALA A 37 48.19 31.30 -43.39
N GLU A 38 47.01 31.94 -43.30
CA GLU A 38 46.90 33.40 -43.20
C GLU A 38 47.54 33.93 -41.91
N LEU A 39 47.24 33.31 -40.75
CA LEU A 39 47.84 33.68 -39.47
C LEU A 39 49.35 33.46 -39.43
N GLY A 40 49.85 32.38 -40.02
CA GLY A 40 51.30 32.11 -40.14
C GLY A 40 52.00 33.10 -41.06
N THR A 41 51.35 33.52 -42.15
CA THR A 41 51.84 34.57 -43.05
C THR A 41 51.85 35.92 -42.34
N ALA A 42 50.81 36.26 -41.59
CA ALA A 42 50.73 37.48 -40.80
C ALA A 42 51.81 37.53 -39.69
N ALA A 43 52.03 36.43 -38.97
CA ALA A 43 53.10 36.31 -37.97
C ALA A 43 54.49 36.51 -38.60
N SER A 44 54.73 35.90 -39.75
CA SER A 44 55.98 36.01 -40.50
C SER A 44 56.22 37.43 -41.01
N SER A 45 55.19 38.06 -41.58
CA SER A 45 55.25 39.44 -42.07
C SER A 45 55.46 40.43 -40.93
N PHE A 46 54.75 40.28 -39.80
CA PHE A 46 54.90 41.15 -38.64
C PHE A 46 56.32 41.05 -38.07
N SER A 47 56.82 39.83 -37.88
CA SER A 47 58.20 39.58 -37.43
C SER A 47 59.23 40.18 -38.38
N SER A 48 59.05 40.00 -39.69
CA SER A 48 59.94 40.57 -40.71
C SER A 48 59.99 42.10 -40.66
N VAL A 49 58.84 42.78 -40.52
CA VAL A 49 58.77 44.24 -40.36
C VAL A 49 59.42 44.69 -39.05
N THR A 50 59.17 44.00 -37.92
CA THR A 50 59.81 44.33 -36.64
C THR A 50 61.33 44.18 -36.72
N THR A 51 61.85 43.07 -37.25
CA THR A 51 63.30 42.85 -37.42
C THR A 51 63.93 43.81 -38.43
N GLY A 52 63.24 44.13 -39.53
CA GLY A 52 63.72 45.12 -40.50
C GLY A 52 63.82 46.52 -39.91
N LEU A 53 62.87 46.91 -39.06
CA LEU A 53 62.86 48.21 -38.40
C LEU A 53 63.97 48.34 -37.33
N THR A 54 64.24 47.28 -36.55
CA THR A 54 65.25 47.31 -35.47
C THR A 54 66.66 46.93 -35.92
N GLY A 55 66.81 46.25 -37.06
CA GLY A 55 68.10 45.86 -37.64
C GLY A 55 68.76 46.90 -38.55
N GLN A 56 68.10 48.04 -38.80
CA GLN A 56 68.58 49.10 -39.70
C GLN A 56 69.09 50.32 -38.90
N ALA A 57 68.79 51.55 -39.33
CA ALA A 57 69.35 52.77 -38.72
C ALA A 57 68.85 53.08 -37.30
N TRP A 58 67.74 52.47 -36.84
CA TRP A 58 67.16 52.73 -35.52
C TRP A 58 67.55 51.65 -34.50
N GLN A 59 68.69 51.86 -33.86
CA GLN A 59 69.28 50.95 -32.87
C GLN A 59 69.39 51.61 -31.48
N GLY A 60 69.48 50.79 -30.43
CA GLY A 60 69.63 51.24 -29.04
C GLY A 60 68.42 50.90 -28.14
N PRO A 61 68.41 51.38 -26.87
CA PRO A 61 67.46 50.93 -25.85
C PRO A 61 65.98 51.09 -26.21
N ALA A 62 65.60 52.17 -26.91
CA ALA A 62 64.22 52.39 -27.34
C ALA A 62 63.75 51.39 -28.42
N SER A 63 64.64 51.05 -29.36
CA SER A 63 64.39 50.04 -30.41
C SER A 63 64.27 48.64 -29.80
N ALA A 64 65.14 48.30 -28.85
CA ALA A 64 65.06 47.05 -28.07
C ALA A 64 63.77 46.94 -27.24
N ALA A 65 63.35 48.03 -26.57
CA ALA A 65 62.10 48.06 -25.82
C ALA A 65 60.86 47.88 -26.72
N MET A 66 60.86 48.47 -27.92
CA MET A 66 59.79 48.27 -28.91
C MET A 66 59.74 46.80 -29.36
N ALA A 67 60.88 46.21 -29.74
CA ALA A 67 60.94 44.80 -30.13
C ALA A 67 60.43 43.86 -29.02
N ALA A 68 60.79 44.13 -27.76
CA ALA A 68 60.31 43.38 -26.60
C ALA A 68 58.79 43.53 -26.40
N ALA A 69 58.22 44.71 -26.66
CA ALA A 69 56.78 44.95 -26.60
C ALA A 69 56.00 44.33 -27.78
N ALA A 70 56.64 44.18 -28.95
CA ALA A 70 56.03 43.58 -30.14
C ALA A 70 56.07 42.03 -30.14
N ALA A 71 57.07 41.43 -29.50
CA ALA A 71 57.27 39.98 -29.48
C ALA A 71 56.06 39.15 -28.98
N PRO A 72 55.30 39.56 -27.94
CA PRO A 72 54.10 38.83 -27.50
C PRO A 72 53.02 38.71 -28.58
N TYR A 73 52.87 39.71 -29.46
CA TYR A 73 51.88 39.68 -30.54
C TYR A 73 52.30 38.73 -31.67
N ALA A 74 53.58 38.72 -32.04
CA ALA A 74 54.14 37.74 -32.98
C ALA A 74 54.00 36.30 -32.44
N GLY A 75 54.26 36.10 -31.15
CA GLY A 75 54.06 34.82 -30.46
C GLY A 75 52.59 34.39 -30.41
N PHE A 76 51.67 35.33 -30.17
CA PHE A 76 50.23 35.08 -30.24
C PHE A 76 49.79 34.62 -31.64
N LEU A 77 50.15 35.34 -32.70
CA LEU A 77 49.80 34.95 -34.08
C LEU A 77 50.36 33.57 -34.46
N THR A 78 51.60 33.28 -34.07
CA THR A 78 52.24 31.98 -34.29
C THR A 78 51.50 30.86 -33.53
N THR A 79 51.08 31.11 -32.29
CA THR A 79 50.32 30.15 -31.48
C THR A 79 48.91 29.93 -32.06
N ALA A 80 48.24 30.99 -32.50
CA ALA A 80 46.92 30.91 -33.13
C ALA A 80 46.96 30.16 -34.47
N SER A 81 48.00 30.37 -35.29
CA SER A 81 48.27 29.59 -36.50
C SER A 81 48.43 28.09 -36.19
N ALA A 82 49.24 27.73 -35.19
CA ALA A 82 49.42 26.35 -34.76
C ALA A 82 48.12 25.71 -34.22
N GLN A 83 47.30 26.47 -33.48
CA GLN A 83 46.00 26.01 -32.97
C GLN A 83 44.99 25.79 -34.11
N ALA A 84 44.93 26.69 -35.11
CA ALA A 84 44.11 26.51 -36.29
C ALA A 84 44.55 25.28 -37.11
N GLN A 85 45.86 25.06 -37.26
CA GLN A 85 46.40 23.89 -37.94
C GLN A 85 46.06 22.58 -37.22
N LEU A 86 46.08 22.60 -35.88
CA LEU A 86 45.65 21.47 -35.05
C LEU A 86 44.14 21.22 -35.18
N ALA A 87 43.31 22.27 -35.20
CA ALA A 87 41.87 22.15 -35.44
C ALA A 87 41.54 21.52 -36.80
N ALA A 88 42.25 21.92 -37.86
CA ALA A 88 42.15 21.29 -39.18
C ALA A 88 42.53 19.80 -39.14
N GLY A 89 43.60 19.45 -38.41
CA GLY A 89 44.04 18.07 -38.20
C GLY A 89 42.99 17.22 -37.49
N GLN A 90 42.38 17.71 -36.40
CA GLN A 90 41.36 16.96 -35.67
C GLN A 90 40.04 16.85 -36.46
N ALA A 91 39.66 17.87 -37.23
CA ALA A 91 38.50 17.78 -38.13
C ALA A 91 38.69 16.68 -39.20
N LYS A 92 39.89 16.55 -39.78
CA LYS A 92 40.25 15.44 -40.69
C LYS A 92 40.21 14.08 -39.97
N ALA A 93 40.69 14.02 -38.73
CA ALA A 93 40.64 12.79 -37.93
C ALA A 93 39.18 12.35 -37.66
N VAL A 94 38.31 13.26 -37.22
CA VAL A 94 36.87 12.97 -37.02
C VAL A 94 36.21 12.49 -38.32
N ALA A 95 36.52 13.12 -39.46
CA ALA A 95 36.03 12.69 -40.77
C ALA A 95 36.48 11.25 -41.13
N SER A 96 37.74 10.91 -40.90
CA SER A 96 38.25 9.55 -41.15
C SER A 96 37.63 8.49 -40.21
N VAL A 97 37.41 8.84 -38.95
CA VAL A 97 36.78 7.95 -37.95
C VAL A 97 35.30 7.73 -38.27
N PHE A 98 34.60 8.73 -38.82
CA PHE A 98 33.25 8.59 -39.36
C PHE A 98 33.20 7.60 -40.54
N GLU A 99 34.04 7.77 -41.56
CA GLU A 99 34.03 6.86 -42.72
C GLU A 99 34.46 5.43 -42.36
N ALA A 100 35.40 5.27 -41.43
CA ALA A 100 35.78 3.96 -40.89
C ALA A 100 34.61 3.27 -40.17
N ALA A 101 33.86 4.01 -39.35
CA ALA A 101 32.67 3.49 -38.68
C ALA A 101 31.55 3.13 -39.66
N LYS A 102 31.33 3.97 -40.68
CA LYS A 102 30.36 3.73 -41.75
C LYS A 102 30.69 2.52 -42.63
N ALA A 103 31.97 2.22 -42.81
CA ALA A 103 32.43 1.01 -43.51
C ALA A 103 32.32 -0.26 -42.65
N ALA A 104 32.36 -0.14 -41.32
CA ALA A 104 32.29 -1.26 -40.37
C ALA A 104 30.86 -1.61 -39.92
N ILE A 105 29.92 -0.65 -39.97
CA ILE A 105 28.54 -0.83 -39.54
C ILE A 105 27.73 -1.66 -40.57
N VAL A 106 26.75 -2.42 -40.10
CA VAL A 106 25.94 -3.27 -40.99
C VAL A 106 25.09 -2.39 -41.92
N PRO A 107 24.95 -2.73 -43.22
CA PRO A 107 24.05 -1.99 -44.10
C PRO A 107 22.58 -2.18 -43.67
N PRO A 108 21.76 -1.12 -43.57
CA PRO A 108 20.35 -1.23 -43.16
C PRO A 108 19.53 -2.25 -43.98
N ALA A 109 19.87 -2.44 -45.26
CA ALA A 109 19.23 -3.43 -46.13
C ALA A 109 19.50 -4.88 -45.71
N ALA A 110 20.67 -5.19 -45.12
CA ALA A 110 20.99 -6.52 -44.61
C ALA A 110 20.19 -6.83 -43.33
N VAL A 111 20.04 -5.84 -42.44
CA VAL A 111 19.20 -5.95 -41.25
C VAL A 111 17.73 -6.18 -41.65
N ALA A 112 17.22 -5.40 -42.60
CA ALA A 112 15.86 -5.56 -43.13
C ALA A 112 15.63 -6.96 -43.75
N ALA A 113 16.54 -7.43 -44.62
CA ALA A 113 16.45 -8.75 -45.25
C ALA A 113 16.47 -9.90 -44.22
N ASN A 114 17.27 -9.78 -43.15
CA ASN A 114 17.27 -10.73 -42.05
C ASN A 114 15.90 -10.77 -41.32
N ARG A 115 15.30 -9.62 -41.04
CA ARG A 115 13.97 -9.54 -40.39
C ARG A 115 12.84 -10.04 -41.30
N GLU A 116 12.92 -9.82 -42.61
CA GLU A 116 11.99 -10.43 -43.58
C GLU A 116 12.11 -11.96 -43.61
N ALA A 117 13.34 -12.50 -43.63
CA ALA A 117 13.59 -13.93 -43.57
C ALA A 117 13.06 -14.57 -42.26
N PHE A 118 13.27 -13.91 -41.13
CA PHE A 118 12.73 -14.32 -39.82
C PHE A 118 11.19 -14.42 -39.84
N LEU A 119 10.50 -13.39 -40.36
CA LEU A 119 9.04 -13.40 -40.49
C LEU A 119 8.54 -14.47 -41.46
N ALA A 120 9.26 -14.73 -42.55
CA ALA A 120 8.92 -15.80 -43.50
C ALA A 120 9.05 -17.21 -42.87
N LEU A 121 10.10 -17.44 -42.09
CA LEU A 121 10.32 -18.69 -41.35
C LEU A 121 9.25 -18.92 -40.29
N ILE A 122 8.86 -17.89 -39.52
CA ILE A 122 7.76 -17.97 -38.55
C ILE A 122 6.43 -18.30 -39.23
N ARG A 123 6.06 -17.58 -40.30
CA ARG A 123 4.79 -17.79 -41.04
C ARG A 123 4.67 -19.17 -41.68
N SER A 124 5.78 -19.88 -41.87
CA SER A 124 5.82 -21.24 -42.39
C SER A 124 6.05 -22.32 -41.32
N ASN A 125 6.21 -21.96 -40.04
CA ASN A 125 6.56 -22.89 -38.96
C ASN A 125 5.38 -23.68 -38.37
N TRP A 126 4.40 -24.09 -39.19
CA TRP A 126 3.16 -24.75 -38.75
C TRP A 126 3.38 -26.04 -37.93
N LEU A 127 4.52 -26.72 -38.16
CA LEU A 127 4.87 -28.00 -37.53
C LEU A 127 6.11 -27.90 -36.61
N GLY A 128 6.59 -26.69 -36.30
CA GLY A 128 7.81 -26.48 -35.50
C GLY A 128 9.15 -26.79 -36.21
N LEU A 129 9.11 -27.34 -37.43
CA LEU A 129 10.28 -27.81 -38.18
C LEU A 129 11.27 -26.70 -38.58
N ASN A 130 10.86 -25.43 -38.60
CA ASN A 130 11.75 -24.30 -38.91
C ASN A 130 12.53 -23.79 -37.69
N ALA A 131 12.33 -24.34 -36.49
CA ALA A 131 12.98 -23.85 -35.26
C ALA A 131 14.53 -23.69 -35.37
N PRO A 132 15.30 -24.62 -35.99
CA PRO A 132 16.74 -24.44 -36.16
C PRO A 132 17.10 -23.26 -37.08
N TRP A 133 16.30 -23.01 -38.12
CA TRP A 133 16.51 -21.93 -39.07
C TRP A 133 16.11 -20.57 -38.47
N ILE A 134 15.06 -20.53 -37.65
CA ILE A 134 14.67 -19.34 -36.88
C ILE A 134 15.83 -18.94 -35.95
N ALA A 135 16.34 -19.90 -35.16
CA ALA A 135 17.47 -19.67 -34.27
C ALA A 135 18.74 -19.20 -35.01
N ALA A 136 19.02 -19.72 -36.22
CA ALA A 136 20.14 -19.27 -37.04
C ALA A 136 19.98 -17.82 -37.53
N VAL A 137 18.77 -17.42 -37.95
CA VAL A 137 18.48 -16.04 -38.40
C VAL A 137 18.46 -15.05 -37.22
N GLU A 138 18.05 -15.47 -36.03
CA GLU A 138 18.19 -14.69 -34.80
C GLU A 138 19.66 -14.55 -34.37
N SER A 139 20.46 -15.63 -34.40
CA SER A 139 21.90 -15.55 -34.10
C SER A 139 22.63 -14.56 -35.02
N LEU A 140 22.31 -14.56 -36.32
CA LEU A 140 22.88 -13.61 -37.28
C LEU A 140 22.43 -12.15 -37.01
N TYR A 141 21.25 -11.94 -36.43
CA TYR A 141 20.79 -10.61 -36.02
C TYR A 141 21.54 -10.10 -34.78
N GLU A 142 21.83 -10.98 -33.82
CA GLU A 142 22.69 -10.66 -32.68
C GLU A 142 24.14 -10.35 -33.11
N GLU A 143 24.67 -11.06 -34.13
CA GLU A 143 25.95 -10.71 -34.76
C GLU A 143 25.93 -9.31 -35.39
N TYR A 144 24.85 -8.93 -36.09
CA TYR A 144 24.69 -7.59 -36.62
C TYR A 144 24.65 -6.53 -35.52
N TRP A 145 23.93 -6.80 -34.42
CA TRP A 145 23.88 -5.91 -33.28
C TRP A 145 25.26 -5.71 -32.64
N ALA A 146 26.01 -6.79 -32.43
CA ALA A 146 27.36 -6.73 -31.87
C ALA A 146 28.33 -5.95 -32.77
N ALA A 147 28.27 -6.15 -34.09
CA ALA A 147 29.07 -5.41 -35.06
C ALA A 147 28.76 -3.90 -35.05
N ASP A 148 27.48 -3.54 -35.03
CA ASP A 148 27.02 -2.14 -34.95
C ASP A 148 27.46 -1.46 -33.65
N VAL A 149 27.33 -2.15 -32.51
CA VAL A 149 27.77 -1.62 -31.20
C VAL A 149 29.29 -1.43 -31.19
N ALA A 150 30.07 -2.34 -31.76
CA ALA A 150 31.52 -2.20 -31.89
C ALA A 150 31.90 -1.01 -32.77
N ALA A 151 31.28 -0.86 -33.96
CA ALA A 151 31.51 0.24 -34.87
C ALA A 151 31.18 1.61 -34.23
N MET A 152 30.02 1.73 -33.58
CA MET A 152 29.60 2.97 -32.92
C MET A 152 30.44 3.30 -31.68
N THR A 153 30.92 2.30 -30.94
CA THR A 153 31.82 2.50 -29.81
C THR A 153 33.20 2.97 -30.28
N GLY A 154 33.73 2.36 -31.35
CA GLY A 154 34.96 2.81 -32.01
C GLY A 154 34.86 4.25 -32.54
N TYR A 155 33.73 4.58 -33.19
CA TYR A 155 33.41 5.94 -33.64
C TYR A 155 33.48 6.96 -32.49
N HIS A 156 32.76 6.68 -31.40
CA HIS A 156 32.72 7.56 -30.24
C HIS A 156 34.10 7.70 -29.58
N ALA A 157 34.87 6.62 -29.46
CA ALA A 157 36.21 6.65 -28.88
C ALA A 157 37.16 7.51 -29.72
N GLY A 158 37.23 7.29 -31.04
CA GLY A 158 38.10 8.06 -31.94
C GLY A 158 37.69 9.54 -32.06
N ALA A 159 36.39 9.83 -32.14
CA ALA A 159 35.89 11.20 -32.17
C ALA A 159 36.15 11.94 -30.84
N SER A 160 35.98 11.26 -29.70
CA SER A 160 36.31 11.81 -28.38
C SER A 160 37.81 12.06 -28.22
N GLN A 161 38.65 11.15 -28.73
CA GLN A 161 40.11 11.31 -28.73
C GLN A 161 40.53 12.54 -29.55
N ALA A 162 39.98 12.71 -30.76
CA ALA A 162 40.27 13.86 -31.61
C ALA A 162 39.81 15.18 -30.95
N ALA A 163 38.61 15.20 -30.36
CA ALA A 163 38.12 16.37 -29.62
C ALA A 163 39.00 16.71 -28.40
N ALA A 164 39.50 15.71 -27.68
CA ALA A 164 40.38 15.90 -26.52
C ALA A 164 41.77 16.49 -26.86
N GLN A 165 42.18 16.47 -28.14
CA GLN A 165 43.42 17.14 -28.58
C GLN A 165 43.23 18.64 -28.85
N LEU A 166 42.00 19.17 -28.83
CA LEU A 166 41.75 20.59 -29.04
C LEU A 166 41.97 21.38 -27.73
N PRO A 167 42.96 22.29 -27.65
CA PRO A 167 43.21 23.04 -26.43
C PRO A 167 42.10 24.09 -26.19
N LEU A 168 41.60 24.17 -24.95
CA LEU A 168 40.82 25.31 -24.50
C LEU A 168 41.71 26.57 -24.48
N PRO A 169 41.23 27.75 -24.91
CA PRO A 169 42.02 28.98 -24.88
C PRO A 169 42.45 29.30 -23.43
N ALA A 170 43.76 29.35 -23.19
CA ALA A 170 44.32 29.53 -21.85
C ALA A 170 43.77 30.77 -21.11
N GLY A 171 43.47 31.85 -21.84
CA GLY A 171 42.86 33.07 -21.30
C GLY A 171 41.45 32.86 -20.72
N LEU A 172 40.65 31.94 -21.25
CA LEU A 172 39.32 31.63 -20.69
C LEU A 172 39.44 30.84 -19.39
N GLN A 173 40.34 29.84 -19.36
CA GLN A 173 40.64 29.07 -18.15
C GLN A 173 41.14 30.00 -17.03
N GLN A 174 42.02 30.94 -17.36
CA GLN A 174 42.57 31.92 -16.43
C GLN A 174 41.51 32.92 -15.95
N PHE A 175 40.68 33.45 -16.85
CA PHE A 175 39.56 34.34 -16.50
C PHE A 175 38.60 33.70 -15.50
N LEU A 176 38.13 32.47 -15.77
CA LEU A 176 37.23 31.73 -14.89
C LEU A 176 37.85 31.51 -13.50
N ASN A 177 39.13 31.15 -13.44
CA ASN A 177 39.87 30.98 -12.18
C ASN A 177 40.04 32.29 -11.39
N THR A 178 39.95 33.45 -12.03
CA THR A 178 40.10 34.78 -11.39
C THR A 178 38.80 35.46 -10.97
N LEU A 179 37.63 34.82 -11.15
CA LEU A 179 36.35 35.39 -10.73
C LEU A 179 36.34 35.68 -9.20
N PRO A 180 36.01 36.91 -8.78
CA PRO A 180 36.19 37.34 -7.38
C PRO A 180 35.27 36.60 -6.42
N ASN A 181 35.73 36.45 -5.17
CA ASN A 181 34.87 36.10 -4.05
C ASN A 181 34.30 37.37 -3.40
N LEU A 182 33.02 37.36 -3.05
CA LEU A 182 32.30 38.46 -2.40
C LEU A 182 31.89 38.05 -0.99
N GLY A 183 32.74 38.36 -0.01
CA GLY A 183 32.52 38.10 1.42
C GLY A 183 33.75 37.49 2.12
N ILE A 184 33.66 37.35 3.45
CA ILE A 184 34.81 37.02 4.31
C ILE A 184 35.04 35.50 4.37
N GLY A 185 36.31 35.07 4.34
CA GLY A 185 36.70 33.69 4.62
C GLY A 185 36.46 32.68 3.49
N ASN A 186 36.20 33.14 2.26
CA ASN A 186 36.04 32.27 1.10
C ASN A 186 37.40 31.77 0.57
N GLN A 187 37.46 30.50 0.15
CA GLN A 187 38.60 29.84 -0.48
C GLN A 187 38.17 29.28 -1.84
N GLY A 188 38.81 29.70 -2.93
CA GLY A 188 38.43 29.38 -4.31
C GLY A 188 38.04 30.64 -5.08
N ASN A 189 37.08 30.54 -6.00
CA ASN A 189 36.67 31.61 -6.93
C ASN A 189 35.14 31.67 -7.12
N ALA A 190 34.62 32.82 -7.55
CA ALA A 190 33.20 33.08 -7.83
C ALA A 190 32.22 32.80 -6.66
N ASN A 191 32.67 32.83 -5.40
CA ASN A 191 31.78 32.62 -4.24
C ASN A 191 31.11 33.92 -3.79
N LEU A 192 29.82 33.87 -3.43
CA LEU A 192 29.04 34.98 -2.87
C LEU A 192 28.52 34.62 -1.48
N GLY A 193 28.90 35.36 -0.45
CA GLY A 193 28.64 35.05 0.96
C GLY A 193 29.93 34.77 1.73
N GLY A 194 29.86 34.09 2.88
CA GLY A 194 31.02 33.93 3.79
C GLY A 194 31.39 32.48 4.11
N GLY A 195 32.68 32.23 4.28
CA GLY A 195 33.21 30.95 4.78
C GLY A 195 33.05 29.75 3.83
N ASN A 196 32.96 29.98 2.51
CA ASN A 196 32.83 28.89 1.54
C ASN A 196 34.21 28.35 1.10
N THR A 197 34.33 27.04 0.91
CA THR A 197 35.54 26.39 0.35
C THR A 197 35.18 25.64 -0.94
N GLY A 198 35.65 26.14 -2.09
CA GLY A 198 35.36 25.64 -3.43
C GLY A 198 34.96 26.77 -4.37
N SER A 199 34.25 26.47 -5.46
CA SER A 199 34.00 27.44 -6.53
C SER A 199 32.51 27.68 -6.77
N GLY A 200 32.10 28.92 -7.05
CA GLY A 200 30.75 29.24 -7.52
C GLY A 200 29.62 29.04 -6.49
N ASN A 201 29.92 29.04 -5.19
CA ASN A 201 28.89 28.89 -4.15
C ASN A 201 28.18 30.21 -3.86
N ILE A 202 26.87 30.15 -3.56
CA ILE A 202 26.04 31.29 -3.14
C ILE A 202 25.46 30.97 -1.76
N GLY A 203 25.83 31.75 -0.74
CA GLY A 203 25.44 31.57 0.65
C GLY A 203 26.65 31.37 1.57
N ASN A 204 26.46 30.70 2.70
CA ASN A 204 27.45 30.67 3.79
C ASN A 204 27.89 29.24 4.16
N GLY A 205 29.18 29.05 4.40
CA GLY A 205 29.71 27.81 5.01
C GLY A 205 29.66 26.57 4.12
N ASN A 206 29.57 26.70 2.81
CA ASN A 206 29.54 25.56 1.89
C ASN A 206 30.95 25.00 1.64
N LYS A 207 31.09 23.67 1.53
CA LYS A 207 32.35 22.97 1.22
C LYS A 207 32.17 22.08 -0.01
N GLY A 208 32.71 22.51 -1.13
CA GLY A 208 32.49 21.97 -2.48
C GLY A 208 32.09 23.10 -3.43
N SER A 209 31.56 22.78 -4.61
CA SER A 209 31.32 23.79 -5.66
C SER A 209 29.86 23.86 -6.12
N SER A 210 29.47 25.03 -6.63
CA SER A 210 28.14 25.30 -7.21
C SER A 210 26.96 25.07 -6.26
N ASN A 211 27.16 25.22 -4.94
CA ASN A 211 26.06 25.10 -3.97
C ASN A 211 25.32 26.43 -3.80
N LEU A 212 23.99 26.38 -3.65
CA LEU A 212 23.13 27.52 -3.35
C LEU A 212 22.46 27.30 -1.99
N GLY A 213 22.75 28.15 -1.00
CA GLY A 213 22.24 28.09 0.36
C GLY A 213 23.36 27.91 1.40
N GLY A 214 23.07 27.25 2.53
CA GLY A 214 23.95 27.29 3.71
C GLY A 214 24.45 25.94 4.22
N GLY A 215 25.74 25.81 4.48
CA GLY A 215 26.31 24.67 5.20
C GLY A 215 26.30 23.34 4.44
N ASN A 216 26.27 23.38 3.10
CA ASN A 216 26.30 22.15 2.29
C ASN A 216 27.71 21.59 2.16
N ILE A 217 27.86 20.26 2.05
CA ILE A 217 29.14 19.56 1.85
C ILE A 217 29.03 18.67 0.61
N GLY A 218 29.76 18.99 -0.45
CA GLY A 218 29.70 18.37 -1.78
C GLY A 218 29.30 19.38 -2.85
N ASN A 219 28.82 18.95 -4.01
CA ASN A 219 28.63 19.82 -5.17
C ASN A 219 27.16 20.00 -5.57
N ASN A 220 26.82 21.10 -6.23
CA ASN A 220 25.51 21.34 -6.87
C ASN A 220 24.28 21.25 -5.92
N ASN A 221 24.44 21.38 -4.60
CA ASN A 221 23.32 21.30 -3.67
C ASN A 221 22.55 22.62 -3.62
N ILE A 222 21.21 22.55 -3.56
CA ILE A 222 20.31 23.70 -3.40
C ILE A 222 19.58 23.56 -2.06
N GLY A 223 19.64 24.59 -1.23
CA GLY A 223 19.13 24.61 0.15
C GLY A 223 20.24 24.47 1.19
N SER A 224 19.99 23.79 2.31
CA SER A 224 20.87 23.91 3.48
C SER A 224 21.20 22.59 4.19
N GLY A 225 22.44 22.46 4.66
CA GLY A 225 22.89 21.33 5.47
C GLY A 225 22.92 19.97 4.73
N ASN A 226 22.93 19.97 3.40
CA ASN A 226 23.01 18.73 2.61
C ASN A 226 24.45 18.19 2.60
N ARG A 227 24.63 16.87 2.55
CA ARG A 227 25.92 16.18 2.44
C ARG A 227 25.91 15.20 1.27
N GLY A 228 26.84 15.36 0.34
CA GLY A 228 26.85 14.71 -0.97
C GLY A 228 26.52 15.73 -2.07
N SER A 229 26.00 15.30 -3.21
CA SER A 229 25.88 16.20 -4.39
C SER A 229 24.50 16.20 -5.01
N ASP A 230 24.16 17.27 -5.74
CA ASP A 230 22.94 17.39 -6.54
C ASP A 230 21.64 17.26 -5.72
N ASN A 231 21.68 17.53 -4.40
CA ASN A 231 20.50 17.48 -3.54
C ASN A 231 19.72 18.81 -3.56
N PHE A 232 18.38 18.75 -3.51
CA PHE A 232 17.50 19.91 -3.40
C PHE A 232 16.71 19.85 -2.08
N GLY A 233 16.71 20.93 -1.29
CA GLY A 233 16.06 21.01 0.02
C GLY A 233 17.07 21.01 1.16
N ALA A 234 16.78 20.34 2.29
CA ALA A 234 17.65 20.47 3.47
C ALA A 234 17.89 19.17 4.26
N GLY A 235 19.11 19.06 4.80
CA GLY A 235 19.53 17.94 5.65
C GLY A 235 19.63 16.58 4.94
N ASN A 236 19.68 16.54 3.62
CA ASN A 236 19.80 15.29 2.87
C ASN A 236 21.23 14.73 2.89
N VAL A 237 21.40 13.41 2.90
CA VAL A 237 22.69 12.71 2.89
C VAL A 237 22.74 11.71 1.72
N GLY A 238 23.48 12.06 0.67
CA GLY A 238 23.65 11.26 -0.53
C GLY A 238 23.64 12.08 -1.81
N THR A 239 23.13 11.53 -2.91
CA THR A 239 23.09 12.20 -4.21
C THR A 239 21.71 12.27 -4.83
N GLY A 240 21.36 13.41 -5.43
CA GLY A 240 20.11 13.58 -6.18
C GLY A 240 18.83 13.58 -5.33
N ASN A 241 18.92 13.71 -4.00
CA ASN A 241 17.73 13.67 -3.13
C ASN A 241 16.98 15.01 -3.17
N ILE A 242 15.65 14.95 -3.17
CA ILE A 242 14.76 16.12 -3.20
C ILE A 242 13.89 16.13 -1.94
N GLY A 243 13.87 17.23 -1.19
CA GLY A 243 13.06 17.40 0.02
C GLY A 243 13.92 17.48 1.28
N PHE A 244 13.51 16.82 2.36
CA PHE A 244 14.08 17.03 3.69
C PHE A 244 14.52 15.74 4.38
N GLY A 245 15.74 15.72 4.91
CA GLY A 245 16.23 14.67 5.80
C GLY A 245 16.37 13.27 5.18
N ASN A 246 16.39 13.16 3.85
CA ASN A 246 16.54 11.86 3.17
C ASN A 246 17.99 11.37 3.27
N GLN A 247 18.19 10.07 3.47
CA GLN A 247 19.51 9.46 3.69
C GLN A 247 19.59 8.11 2.97
N GLY A 248 20.79 7.56 2.79
CA GLY A 248 20.95 6.22 2.23
C GLY A 248 20.78 5.09 3.24
N PRO A 249 20.96 3.84 2.79
CA PRO A 249 20.97 2.67 3.66
C PRO A 249 21.92 2.88 4.84
N ILE A 250 21.44 2.57 6.05
CA ILE A 250 22.26 2.53 7.25
C ILE A 250 22.96 1.18 7.28
N ASP A 251 24.27 1.17 7.07
CA ASP A 251 25.10 -0.02 7.22
C ASP A 251 25.22 -0.44 8.70
N VAL A 252 25.66 -1.67 8.97
CA VAL A 252 25.87 -2.21 10.34
C VAL A 252 26.81 -1.35 11.20
N ASN A 253 27.64 -0.51 10.57
CA ASN A 253 28.51 0.46 11.24
C ASN A 253 27.79 1.77 11.65
N LEU A 254 26.47 1.87 11.50
CA LEU A 254 25.63 3.06 11.72
C LEU A 254 26.05 4.29 10.88
N LEU A 255 26.87 4.08 9.86
CA LEU A 255 27.21 5.09 8.87
C LEU A 255 26.13 5.06 7.77
N ALA A 256 25.42 6.18 7.63
CA ALA A 256 24.53 6.38 6.50
C ALA A 256 25.38 6.37 5.21
N THR A 257 25.17 5.37 4.37
CA THR A 257 25.75 5.34 3.02
C THR A 257 25.09 6.44 2.17
N PRO A 258 25.70 6.89 1.04
CA PRO A 258 25.09 7.90 0.18
C PRO A 258 23.77 7.39 -0.44
N GLY A 259 22.63 7.93 0.01
CA GLY A 259 21.32 7.59 -0.54
C GLY A 259 21.08 8.26 -1.87
N GLN A 260 20.57 7.53 -2.85
CA GLN A 260 20.37 8.05 -4.20
C GLN A 260 18.89 8.35 -4.48
N ASN A 261 18.61 9.54 -5.02
CA ASN A 261 17.35 9.91 -5.67
C ASN A 261 16.07 9.75 -4.80
N ASN A 262 16.16 9.88 -3.48
CA ASN A 262 14.94 9.89 -2.65
C ASN A 262 14.21 11.23 -2.80
N VAL A 263 12.88 11.19 -2.89
CA VAL A 263 12.00 12.36 -3.06
C VAL A 263 11.00 12.42 -1.90
N GLY A 264 11.05 13.49 -1.10
CA GLY A 264 10.10 13.76 -0.01
C GLY A 264 10.79 13.92 1.35
N LEU A 265 10.25 13.26 2.38
CA LEU A 265 10.59 13.53 3.78
C LEU A 265 11.13 12.30 4.51
N GLY A 266 12.37 12.36 4.99
CA GLY A 266 12.92 11.38 5.94
C GLY A 266 12.99 9.94 5.42
N ASN A 267 13.16 9.74 4.11
CA ASN A 267 13.34 8.40 3.55
C ASN A 267 14.77 7.90 3.79
N ILE A 268 14.94 6.61 4.04
CA ILE A 268 16.22 5.93 4.31
C ILE A 268 16.40 4.81 3.28
N GLY A 269 17.35 4.98 2.35
CA GLY A 269 17.59 4.02 1.27
C GLY A 269 17.80 4.72 -0.08
N ASN A 270 17.33 4.12 -1.17
CA ASN A 270 17.46 4.66 -2.52
C ASN A 270 16.13 4.68 -3.27
N ASN A 271 15.94 5.68 -4.13
CA ASN A 271 14.81 5.83 -5.05
C ASN A 271 13.42 5.80 -4.37
N ASN A 272 13.33 6.13 -3.07
CA ASN A 272 12.03 6.20 -2.39
C ASN A 272 11.31 7.50 -2.72
N MET A 273 9.99 7.45 -2.87
CA MET A 273 9.13 8.61 -3.07
C MET A 273 8.08 8.70 -1.96
N GLY A 274 8.00 9.84 -1.28
CA GLY A 274 7.04 10.11 -0.21
C GLY A 274 7.71 10.32 1.15
N PHE A 275 7.20 9.69 2.21
CA PHE A 275 7.54 10.06 3.59
C PHE A 275 7.86 8.85 4.48
N GLY A 276 9.03 8.88 5.12
CA GLY A 276 9.43 7.90 6.15
C GLY A 276 9.63 6.47 5.65
N ASN A 277 9.88 6.24 4.36
CA ASN A 277 10.13 4.90 3.84
C ASN A 277 11.56 4.44 4.20
N THR A 278 11.73 3.15 4.49
CA THR A 278 13.03 2.52 4.81
C THR A 278 13.27 1.31 3.91
N GLY A 279 14.39 1.29 3.19
CA GLY A 279 14.67 0.32 2.12
C GLY A 279 14.65 1.02 0.75
N ASP A 280 14.55 0.27 -0.34
CA ASP A 280 14.72 0.80 -1.71
C ASP A 280 13.42 0.82 -2.54
N ALA A 281 13.27 1.84 -3.39
CA ALA A 281 12.21 1.97 -4.40
C ALA A 281 10.75 1.94 -3.86
N ASN A 282 10.52 2.34 -2.61
CA ASN A 282 9.16 2.45 -2.07
C ASN A 282 8.47 3.73 -2.52
N THR A 283 7.16 3.69 -2.74
CA THR A 283 6.32 4.84 -3.07
C THR A 283 5.18 4.99 -2.06
N GLY A 284 5.10 6.14 -1.39
CA GLY A 284 4.08 6.47 -0.39
C GLY A 284 4.67 6.68 1.00
N GLY A 285 4.08 6.08 2.04
CA GLY A 285 4.33 6.48 3.44
C GLY A 285 4.68 5.35 4.39
N GLY A 286 5.82 5.42 5.07
CA GLY A 286 6.16 4.52 6.18
C GLY A 286 6.33 3.06 5.80
N ASN A 287 6.70 2.76 4.55
CA ASN A 287 6.97 1.40 4.12
C ASN A 287 8.38 0.95 4.58
N THR A 288 8.53 -0.33 4.93
CA THR A 288 9.80 -0.94 5.36
C THR A 288 10.10 -2.17 4.49
N GLY A 289 11.27 -2.19 3.84
CA GLY A 289 11.65 -3.16 2.82
C GLY A 289 11.65 -2.53 1.42
N ASN A 290 11.53 -3.32 0.35
CA ASN A 290 11.81 -2.84 -1.01
C ASN A 290 10.60 -2.88 -1.94
N GLY A 291 10.45 -1.88 -2.81
CA GLY A 291 9.47 -1.88 -3.91
C GLY A 291 7.99 -1.80 -3.48
N ASN A 292 7.69 -1.37 -2.25
CA ASN A 292 6.31 -1.27 -1.78
C ASN A 292 5.63 0.00 -2.29
N ILE A 293 4.34 -0.08 -2.64
CA ILE A 293 3.52 1.05 -3.08
C ILE A 293 2.32 1.20 -2.14
N GLY A 294 2.12 2.38 -1.58
CA GLY A 294 1.07 2.69 -0.60
C GLY A 294 1.67 3.05 0.77
N GLY A 295 1.17 2.50 1.88
CA GLY A 295 1.68 2.91 3.19
C GLY A 295 1.64 1.88 4.31
N GLY A 296 2.64 1.93 5.20
CA GLY A 296 2.78 1.04 6.35
C GLY A 296 3.07 -0.43 5.99
N ASN A 297 3.48 -0.73 4.75
CA ASN A 297 3.80 -2.10 4.35
C ASN A 297 5.17 -2.52 4.91
N THR A 298 5.30 -3.77 5.35
CA THR A 298 6.54 -4.37 5.85
C THR A 298 6.89 -5.61 5.04
N GLY A 299 8.04 -5.62 4.38
CA GLY A 299 8.49 -6.65 3.44
C GLY A 299 8.65 -6.08 2.03
N ASN A 300 8.53 -6.89 0.97
CA ASN A 300 8.86 -6.47 -0.39
C ASN A 300 7.71 -6.56 -1.39
N ASN A 301 7.68 -5.63 -2.36
CA ASN A 301 6.74 -5.59 -3.49
C ASN A 301 5.25 -5.60 -3.10
N ASN A 302 4.89 -5.08 -1.92
CA ASN A 302 3.49 -5.00 -1.54
C ASN A 302 2.81 -3.77 -2.15
N PHE A 303 1.55 -3.90 -2.57
CA PHE A 303 0.70 -2.81 -3.05
C PHE A 303 -0.48 -2.62 -2.10
N GLY A 304 -0.64 -1.41 -1.54
CA GLY A 304 -1.75 -1.03 -0.67
C GLY A 304 -1.29 -0.63 0.74
N PHE A 305 -2.01 -1.03 1.78
CA PHE A 305 -1.81 -0.47 3.13
C PHE A 305 -1.65 -1.51 4.23
N GLY A 306 -0.61 -1.38 5.07
CA GLY A 306 -0.43 -2.19 6.28
C GLY A 306 -0.18 -3.68 6.04
N ASN A 307 0.29 -4.07 4.85
CA ASN A 307 0.57 -5.49 4.56
C ASN A 307 1.91 -5.93 5.15
N THR A 308 1.99 -7.15 5.68
CA THR A 308 3.20 -7.76 6.25
C THR A 308 3.58 -9.02 5.48
N GLY A 309 4.78 -9.03 4.88
CA GLY A 309 5.32 -10.10 4.04
C GLY A 309 5.60 -9.61 2.61
N ASN A 310 5.53 -10.49 1.60
CA ASN A 310 5.99 -10.14 0.24
C ASN A 310 4.93 -10.35 -0.84
N ASN A 311 4.95 -9.49 -1.87
CA ASN A 311 4.09 -9.52 -3.06
C ASN A 311 2.59 -9.49 -2.74
N ASN A 312 2.16 -8.86 -1.64
CA ASN A 312 0.75 -8.78 -1.27
C ASN A 312 0.08 -7.57 -1.95
N ILE A 313 -1.15 -7.74 -2.46
CA ILE A 313 -1.94 -6.67 -3.08
C ILE A 313 -3.22 -6.47 -2.27
N GLY A 314 -3.23 -5.48 -1.37
CA GLY A 314 -4.33 -5.37 -0.43
C GLY A 314 -4.18 -4.42 0.75
N ILE A 315 -5.01 -4.65 1.76
CA ILE A 315 -5.01 -3.90 3.02
C ILE A 315 -4.95 -4.88 4.20
N GLY A 316 -3.95 -4.73 5.07
CA GLY A 316 -3.77 -5.49 6.32
C GLY A 316 -3.41 -6.97 6.16
N LEU A 317 -2.97 -7.41 4.97
CA LEU A 317 -2.64 -8.81 4.69
C LEU A 317 -1.38 -9.26 5.44
N THR A 318 -1.33 -10.51 5.89
CA THR A 318 -0.17 -11.08 6.60
C THR A 318 0.21 -12.43 5.99
N GLY A 319 1.36 -12.47 5.30
CA GLY A 319 1.88 -13.63 4.58
C GLY A 319 2.52 -13.22 3.24
N ASN A 320 2.65 -14.15 2.31
CA ASN A 320 3.22 -13.87 0.98
C ASN A 320 2.22 -14.16 -0.14
N ASN A 321 2.28 -13.38 -1.22
CA ASN A 321 1.48 -13.51 -2.45
C ASN A 321 -0.05 -13.47 -2.21
N GLN A 322 -0.51 -12.74 -1.19
CA GLN A 322 -1.94 -12.61 -0.89
C GLN A 322 -2.58 -11.44 -1.67
N MET A 323 -3.87 -11.54 -1.96
CA MET A 323 -4.64 -10.47 -2.59
C MET A 323 -5.96 -10.28 -1.85
N GLY A 324 -6.37 -9.03 -1.61
CA GLY A 324 -7.66 -8.68 -1.03
C GLY A 324 -7.56 -7.73 0.16
N ILE A 325 -8.50 -7.81 1.10
CA ILE A 325 -8.47 -7.04 2.34
C ILE A 325 -8.51 -8.05 3.48
N ASN A 326 -7.65 -7.90 4.47
CA ASN A 326 -7.79 -8.63 5.72
C ASN A 326 -8.81 -7.90 6.61
N LEU A 327 -10.04 -8.39 6.66
CA LEU A 327 -11.08 -7.74 7.47
C LEU A 327 -10.92 -8.05 8.97
N ALA A 328 -10.06 -9.00 9.36
CA ALA A 328 -9.74 -9.27 10.76
C ALA A 328 -8.94 -8.09 11.36
N GLY A 329 -9.59 -7.34 12.25
CA GLY A 329 -9.01 -6.20 12.97
C GLY A 329 -9.14 -4.85 12.27
N LEU A 330 -9.39 -4.80 10.96
CA LEU A 330 -9.62 -3.53 10.23
C LEU A 330 -11.04 -2.98 10.38
N LEU A 331 -12.04 -3.87 10.45
CA LEU A 331 -13.45 -3.50 10.60
C LEU A 331 -14.08 -4.03 11.90
N ASN A 332 -13.30 -4.64 12.79
CA ASN A 332 -13.76 -5.03 14.12
C ASN A 332 -13.05 -4.19 15.20
N SER A 333 -13.78 -3.72 16.21
CA SER A 333 -13.22 -3.02 17.37
C SER A 333 -13.30 -3.90 18.62
N GLY A 334 -12.25 -3.87 19.45
CA GLY A 334 -12.08 -4.80 20.58
C GLY A 334 -11.45 -6.14 20.16
N SER A 335 -11.54 -7.17 21.01
CA SER A 335 -10.71 -8.39 20.92
C SER A 335 -11.47 -9.67 20.58
N GLY A 336 -10.80 -10.62 19.91
CA GLY A 336 -11.36 -11.94 19.62
C GLY A 336 -12.51 -11.99 18.60
N ASN A 337 -12.84 -10.87 17.95
CA ASN A 337 -13.94 -10.81 16.98
C ASN A 337 -13.55 -11.44 15.63
N ILE A 338 -14.42 -12.29 15.10
CA ILE A 338 -14.27 -12.99 13.81
C ILE A 338 -15.34 -12.47 12.84
N GLY A 339 -14.94 -12.10 11.62
CA GLY A 339 -15.84 -11.52 10.61
C GLY A 339 -15.67 -10.00 10.47
N ILE A 340 -16.76 -9.25 10.31
CA ILE A 340 -16.73 -7.85 9.82
C ILE A 340 -17.64 -6.96 10.66
N GLY A 341 -17.22 -5.73 10.98
CA GLY A 341 -18.09 -4.71 11.58
C GLY A 341 -18.39 -4.93 13.07
N ASN A 342 -17.80 -5.92 13.72
CA ASN A 342 -18.14 -6.30 15.09
C ASN A 342 -17.45 -5.40 16.12
N SER A 343 -18.17 -4.98 17.15
CA SER A 343 -17.68 -4.11 18.22
C SER A 343 -17.79 -4.80 19.59
N GLY A 344 -16.70 -4.81 20.35
CA GLY A 344 -16.64 -5.45 21.68
C GLY A 344 -15.80 -6.72 21.65
N THR A 345 -16.26 -7.84 22.23
CA THR A 345 -15.41 -9.03 22.43
C THR A 345 -16.02 -10.34 21.95
N ASN A 346 -15.19 -11.21 21.35
CA ASN A 346 -15.52 -12.59 20.98
C ASN A 346 -16.80 -12.74 20.13
N ASN A 347 -17.16 -11.74 19.33
CA ASN A 347 -18.31 -11.82 18.42
C ASN A 347 -17.92 -12.52 17.11
N ILE A 348 -18.81 -13.33 16.54
CA ILE A 348 -18.57 -14.08 15.29
C ILE A 348 -19.64 -13.71 14.27
N GLY A 349 -19.25 -13.15 13.14
CA GLY A 349 -20.15 -12.81 12.03
C GLY A 349 -20.08 -11.35 11.63
N LEU A 350 -21.23 -10.69 11.47
CA LEU A 350 -21.35 -9.37 10.85
C LEU A 350 -22.03 -8.34 11.76
N PHE A 351 -21.39 -7.20 12.01
CA PHE A 351 -21.98 -6.02 12.64
C PHE A 351 -22.61 -6.25 14.03
N ASN A 352 -22.12 -7.24 14.80
CA ASN A 352 -22.59 -7.47 16.16
C ASN A 352 -21.93 -6.48 17.14
N SER A 353 -22.60 -6.15 18.25
CA SER A 353 -22.08 -5.23 19.27
C SER A 353 -22.21 -5.78 20.69
N GLY A 354 -21.17 -5.66 21.51
CA GLY A 354 -21.10 -6.23 22.85
C GLY A 354 -20.23 -7.48 22.89
N SER A 355 -20.67 -8.55 23.56
CA SER A 355 -19.81 -9.70 23.83
C SER A 355 -20.45 -11.05 23.51
N GLY A 356 -19.69 -11.93 22.85
CA GLY A 356 -20.04 -13.33 22.64
C GLY A 356 -21.18 -13.60 21.65
N ASN A 357 -21.57 -12.63 20.83
CA ASN A 357 -22.68 -12.79 19.89
C ASN A 357 -22.24 -13.52 18.61
N ILE A 358 -23.08 -14.44 18.10
CA ILE A 358 -22.86 -15.16 16.84
C ILE A 358 -23.97 -14.84 15.84
N GLY A 359 -23.59 -14.36 14.65
CA GLY A 359 -24.48 -14.10 13.53
C GLY A 359 -24.41 -12.65 13.04
N VAL A 360 -25.54 -11.97 12.90
CA VAL A 360 -25.63 -10.66 12.21
C VAL A 360 -26.40 -9.63 13.03
N PHE A 361 -25.88 -8.41 13.20
CA PHE A 361 -26.55 -7.29 13.91
C PHE A 361 -27.03 -7.59 15.34
N ASN A 362 -26.53 -8.62 16.02
CA ASN A 362 -26.92 -8.89 17.40
C ASN A 362 -26.24 -7.90 18.36
N THR A 363 -26.91 -7.53 19.44
CA THR A 363 -26.42 -6.56 20.42
C THR A 363 -26.56 -7.04 21.87
N GLY A 364 -25.61 -6.67 22.71
CA GLY A 364 -25.60 -7.03 24.14
C GLY A 364 -24.47 -7.98 24.51
N ALA A 365 -24.44 -8.37 25.79
CA ALA A 365 -23.44 -9.25 26.37
C ALA A 365 -24.11 -10.20 27.36
N ASN A 366 -23.59 -11.43 27.49
CA ASN A 366 -24.18 -12.40 28.42
C ASN A 366 -23.85 -12.00 29.87
N THR A 367 -24.78 -11.32 30.55
CA THR A 367 -24.63 -11.00 31.99
C THR A 367 -25.20 -12.09 32.90
N LEU A 368 -25.75 -13.18 32.35
CA LEU A 368 -26.22 -14.34 33.13
C LEU A 368 -25.06 -15.30 33.43
N VAL A 369 -24.21 -15.55 32.42
CA VAL A 369 -22.97 -16.31 32.52
C VAL A 369 -21.86 -15.52 31.80
N PRO A 370 -21.17 -14.59 32.51
CA PRO A 370 -20.14 -13.75 31.90
C PRO A 370 -18.97 -14.55 31.33
N GLY A 371 -18.68 -14.34 30.05
CA GLY A 371 -17.61 -15.01 29.31
C GLY A 371 -18.12 -16.02 28.27
N ASP A 372 -19.35 -16.53 28.45
CA ASP A 372 -19.99 -17.45 27.51
C ASP A 372 -20.59 -16.72 26.29
N LEU A 373 -21.07 -17.50 25.32
CA LEU A 373 -21.82 -16.99 24.18
C LEU A 373 -23.08 -16.25 24.64
N ASN A 374 -23.44 -15.21 23.89
CA ASN A 374 -24.62 -14.39 24.14
C ASN A 374 -25.72 -14.73 23.14
N ASN A 375 -26.02 -13.85 22.18
CA ASN A 375 -27.09 -14.09 21.21
C ASN A 375 -26.60 -14.94 20.03
N LEU A 376 -27.48 -15.79 19.48
CA LEU A 376 -27.24 -16.59 18.27
C LEU A 376 -28.31 -16.29 17.22
N GLY A 377 -27.93 -15.72 16.08
CA GLY A 377 -28.83 -15.50 14.93
C GLY A 377 -28.74 -14.08 14.37
N VAL A 378 -29.87 -13.41 14.15
CA VAL A 378 -29.89 -12.09 13.48
C VAL A 378 -30.67 -11.05 14.27
N GLY A 379 -30.08 -9.88 14.53
CA GLY A 379 -30.77 -8.70 15.07
C GLY A 379 -31.32 -8.87 16.49
N ASN A 380 -30.85 -9.86 17.25
CA ASN A 380 -31.30 -10.03 18.63
C ASN A 380 -30.64 -8.99 19.55
N SER A 381 -31.33 -8.56 20.60
CA SER A 381 -30.84 -7.55 21.55
C SER A 381 -31.03 -8.00 23.00
N GLY A 382 -30.03 -7.73 23.83
CA GLY A 382 -29.98 -8.19 25.21
C GLY A 382 -29.23 -9.52 25.35
N ASN A 383 -29.76 -10.44 26.15
CA ASN A 383 -29.00 -11.55 26.73
C ASN A 383 -29.50 -12.93 26.27
N ALA A 384 -28.59 -13.75 25.76
CA ALA A 384 -28.80 -15.18 25.51
C ALA A 384 -30.02 -15.54 24.64
N ASN A 385 -30.38 -14.69 23.67
CA ASN A 385 -31.51 -14.92 22.75
C ASN A 385 -31.07 -15.72 21.50
N ILE A 386 -31.97 -16.54 20.95
CA ILE A 386 -31.70 -17.39 19.78
C ILE A 386 -32.73 -17.14 18.68
N GLY A 387 -32.29 -16.90 17.45
CA GLY A 387 -33.15 -16.70 16.28
C GLY A 387 -33.08 -15.28 15.72
N PHE A 388 -34.22 -14.62 15.49
CA PHE A 388 -34.30 -13.39 14.69
C PHE A 388 -35.04 -12.27 15.41
N GLY A 389 -34.41 -11.12 15.62
CA GLY A 389 -35.07 -9.90 16.08
C GLY A 389 -35.67 -9.97 17.49
N ASN A 390 -35.25 -10.91 18.33
CA ASN A 390 -35.75 -11.00 19.70
C ASN A 390 -35.10 -9.94 20.60
N ALA A 391 -35.84 -9.42 21.59
CA ALA A 391 -35.37 -8.36 22.48
C ALA A 391 -35.60 -8.73 23.95
N GLY A 392 -34.55 -8.66 24.78
CA GLY A 392 -34.61 -8.97 26.20
C GLY A 392 -33.76 -10.20 26.54
N VAL A 393 -34.33 -11.19 27.23
CA VAL A 393 -33.56 -12.27 27.87
C VAL A 393 -34.11 -13.65 27.54
N LEU A 394 -33.23 -14.56 27.06
CA LEU A 394 -33.52 -15.98 26.84
C LEU A 394 -34.71 -16.28 25.90
N ASN A 395 -35.05 -15.38 24.98
CA ASN A 395 -36.10 -15.64 23.99
C ASN A 395 -35.59 -16.51 22.85
N THR A 396 -36.45 -17.37 22.29
CA THR A 396 -36.11 -18.20 21.11
C THR A 396 -37.17 -18.13 20.00
N GLY A 397 -36.73 -17.92 18.76
CA GLY A 397 -37.61 -17.81 17.59
C GLY A 397 -37.50 -16.43 16.95
N PHE A 398 -38.64 -15.79 16.65
CA PHE A 398 -38.67 -14.55 15.87
C PHE A 398 -39.43 -13.44 16.58
N GLY A 399 -38.83 -12.26 16.74
CA GLY A 399 -39.52 -11.03 17.14
C GLY A 399 -40.14 -11.06 18.54
N ASN A 400 -39.69 -11.94 19.43
CA ASN A 400 -40.23 -12.01 20.79
C ASN A 400 -39.59 -10.94 21.69
N ALA A 401 -40.34 -10.41 22.65
CA ALA A 401 -39.93 -9.30 23.50
C ALA A 401 -40.10 -9.59 25.01
N SER A 402 -39.18 -9.04 25.81
CA SER A 402 -39.02 -9.27 27.25
C SER A 402 -38.35 -10.61 27.58
N ILE A 403 -38.95 -11.52 28.36
CA ILE A 403 -38.21 -12.60 29.04
C ILE A 403 -38.78 -13.97 28.69
N LEU A 404 -37.92 -14.92 28.30
CA LEU A 404 -38.26 -16.33 28.19
C LEU A 404 -39.52 -16.57 27.33
N ASN A 405 -39.55 -16.12 26.07
CA ASN A 405 -40.64 -16.44 25.14
C ASN A 405 -40.14 -17.33 23.99
N THR A 406 -41.02 -18.18 23.47
CA THR A 406 -40.70 -19.08 22.34
C THR A 406 -41.73 -19.04 21.22
N GLY A 407 -41.25 -18.93 19.98
CA GLY A 407 -42.08 -18.90 18.77
C GLY A 407 -42.00 -17.55 18.07
N LEU A 408 -43.14 -17.00 17.61
CA LEU A 408 -43.18 -15.76 16.82
C LEU A 408 -43.93 -14.62 17.54
N GLY A 409 -43.29 -13.47 17.69
CA GLY A 409 -43.96 -12.20 18.02
C GLY A 409 -44.64 -12.14 19.39
N ASN A 410 -44.22 -12.97 20.36
CA ASN A 410 -44.79 -12.93 21.70
C ASN A 410 -44.19 -11.77 22.52
N ALA A 411 -45.00 -11.11 23.33
CA ALA A 411 -44.59 -9.96 24.15
C ALA A 411 -44.99 -10.13 25.61
N GLY A 412 -44.01 -10.13 26.51
CA GLY A 412 -44.23 -10.38 27.94
C GLY A 412 -43.33 -11.49 28.43
N GLU A 413 -43.82 -12.37 29.30
CA GLU A 413 -42.98 -13.38 29.93
C GLU A 413 -43.57 -14.79 29.79
N LEU A 414 -42.69 -15.76 29.52
CA LEU A 414 -43.03 -17.19 29.52
C LEU A 414 -44.13 -17.56 28.51
N ASN A 415 -44.23 -16.91 27.35
CA ASN A 415 -45.19 -17.29 26.32
C ASN A 415 -44.62 -18.35 25.35
N THR A 416 -45.48 -19.19 24.76
CA THR A 416 -45.12 -20.16 23.72
C THR A 416 -46.14 -20.16 22.59
N GLY A 417 -45.65 -20.02 21.36
CA GLY A 417 -46.45 -19.98 20.15
C GLY A 417 -46.35 -18.65 19.44
N PHE A 418 -47.49 -18.04 19.09
CA PHE A 418 -47.57 -16.96 18.12
C PHE A 418 -48.39 -15.80 18.68
N GLY A 419 -47.86 -14.57 18.65
CA GLY A 419 -48.62 -13.35 18.93
C GLY A 419 -49.17 -13.19 20.35
N ASN A 420 -48.75 -14.03 21.31
CA ASN A 420 -49.29 -13.97 22.66
C ASN A 420 -48.74 -12.76 23.44
N ALA A 421 -49.59 -12.11 24.22
CA ALA A 421 -49.26 -10.94 25.03
C ALA A 421 -49.58 -11.16 26.52
N GLY A 422 -48.61 -10.91 27.39
CA GLY A 422 -48.76 -11.07 28.85
C GLY A 422 -47.95 -12.24 29.39
N PHE A 423 -48.56 -13.06 30.24
CA PHE A 423 -47.84 -14.01 31.09
C PHE A 423 -48.25 -15.47 30.85
N VAL A 424 -47.29 -16.37 30.63
CA VAL A 424 -47.53 -17.83 30.63
C VAL A 424 -48.64 -18.26 29.65
N ASN A 425 -48.74 -17.65 28.46
CA ASN A 425 -49.72 -18.07 27.46
C ASN A 425 -49.18 -19.12 26.50
N THR A 426 -50.07 -20.00 26.05
CA THR A 426 -49.80 -21.08 25.09
C THR A 426 -50.71 -20.99 23.88
N GLY A 427 -50.11 -20.99 22.69
CA GLY A 427 -50.82 -21.10 21.41
C GLY A 427 -50.76 -19.81 20.62
N PHE A 428 -51.93 -19.28 20.22
CA PHE A 428 -52.04 -18.21 19.23
C PHE A 428 -52.81 -17.02 19.81
N ASP A 429 -52.28 -15.81 19.66
CA ASP A 429 -52.94 -14.52 19.88
C ASP A 429 -53.68 -14.38 21.23
N ASN A 430 -53.22 -15.07 22.27
CA ASN A 430 -53.82 -14.95 23.60
C ASN A 430 -53.31 -13.69 24.32
N SER A 431 -54.17 -13.05 25.11
CA SER A 431 -53.86 -11.84 25.87
C SER A 431 -54.25 -11.96 27.34
N GLY A 432 -53.36 -11.53 28.24
CA GLY A 432 -53.51 -11.72 29.68
C GLY A 432 -52.64 -12.87 30.17
N ASN A 433 -53.14 -13.67 31.12
CA ASN A 433 -52.31 -14.60 31.88
C ASN A 433 -52.81 -16.06 31.78
N VAL A 434 -51.86 -17.00 31.67
CA VAL A 434 -52.12 -18.45 31.80
C VAL A 434 -53.17 -18.98 30.83
N ASN A 435 -53.29 -18.45 29.60
CA ASN A 435 -54.25 -18.95 28.62
C ASN A 435 -53.67 -20.09 27.76
N THR A 436 -54.51 -21.05 27.38
CA THR A 436 -54.17 -22.14 26.45
C THR A 436 -55.12 -22.18 25.26
N GLY A 437 -54.56 -22.07 24.05
CA GLY A 437 -55.28 -22.24 22.79
C GLY A 437 -55.20 -21.00 21.91
N ASN A 438 -56.33 -20.49 21.43
CA ASN A 438 -56.37 -19.48 20.37
C ASN A 438 -57.23 -18.26 20.72
N GLY A 439 -56.65 -17.05 20.71
CA GLY A 439 -57.39 -15.79 20.79
C GLY A 439 -58.14 -15.57 22.11
N ASN A 440 -57.72 -16.19 23.22
CA ASN A 440 -58.35 -15.97 24.52
C ASN A 440 -57.88 -14.65 25.14
N SER A 441 -58.76 -13.95 25.87
CA SER A 441 -58.46 -12.71 26.59
C SER A 441 -58.88 -12.78 28.06
N GLY A 442 -57.99 -12.39 28.96
CA GLY A 442 -58.18 -12.52 30.41
C GLY A 442 -57.29 -13.62 31.00
N ASN A 443 -57.78 -14.36 31.99
CA ASN A 443 -56.93 -15.24 32.80
C ASN A 443 -57.39 -16.70 32.77
N ILE A 444 -56.42 -17.62 32.68
CA ILE A 444 -56.61 -19.05 32.93
C ILE A 444 -57.67 -19.66 31.99
N ASN A 445 -57.75 -19.25 30.72
CA ASN A 445 -58.74 -19.81 29.78
C ASN A 445 -58.15 -20.98 28.97
N THR A 446 -58.97 -21.99 28.63
CA THR A 446 -58.61 -23.11 27.76
C THR A 446 -59.58 -23.22 26.58
N GLY A 447 -59.06 -23.22 25.36
CA GLY A 447 -59.85 -23.37 24.14
C GLY A 447 -59.69 -22.18 23.21
N SER A 448 -60.77 -21.58 22.72
CA SER A 448 -60.66 -20.52 21.72
C SER A 448 -61.66 -19.38 21.88
N TRP A 449 -61.18 -18.14 21.68
CA TRP A 449 -61.96 -16.90 21.72
C TRP A 449 -62.75 -16.67 23.02
N ASN A 450 -62.27 -17.22 24.14
CA ASN A 450 -62.89 -16.97 25.44
C ASN A 450 -62.45 -15.60 25.99
N ALA A 451 -63.35 -14.90 26.68
CA ALA A 451 -63.10 -13.65 27.38
C ALA A 451 -63.47 -13.78 28.86
N GLY A 452 -62.66 -13.20 29.74
CA GLY A 452 -62.86 -13.30 31.20
C GLY A 452 -61.94 -14.34 31.84
N ASN A 453 -62.39 -14.97 32.92
CA ASN A 453 -61.56 -15.81 33.78
C ASN A 453 -62.03 -17.28 33.83
N VAL A 454 -61.08 -18.20 33.74
CA VAL A 454 -61.24 -19.63 34.02
C VAL A 454 -62.22 -20.36 33.10
N ASN A 455 -62.31 -19.96 31.83
CA ASN A 455 -63.26 -20.53 30.88
C ASN A 455 -62.70 -21.72 30.10
N THR A 456 -63.53 -22.73 29.81
CA THR A 456 -63.15 -23.93 29.05
C THR A 456 -64.10 -24.15 27.87
N GLY A 457 -63.66 -23.89 26.64
CA GLY A 457 -64.47 -24.08 25.45
C GLY A 457 -64.24 -23.05 24.35
N PHE A 458 -65.31 -22.68 23.64
CA PHE A 458 -65.31 -21.74 22.52
C PHE A 458 -66.20 -20.55 22.87
N GLY A 459 -65.69 -19.33 22.73
CA GLY A 459 -66.51 -18.10 22.76
C GLY A 459 -67.18 -17.78 24.10
N ILE A 460 -66.70 -18.32 25.22
CA ILE A 460 -67.28 -18.09 26.54
C ILE A 460 -66.87 -16.71 27.04
N ILE A 461 -67.85 -15.91 27.50
CA ILE A 461 -67.66 -14.51 27.97
C ILE A 461 -68.05 -14.29 29.44
N THR A 462 -68.27 -15.37 30.18
CA THR A 462 -68.75 -15.36 31.58
C THR A 462 -67.90 -16.28 32.43
N ASP A 463 -67.27 -15.74 33.46
CA ASP A 463 -66.37 -16.47 34.36
C ASP A 463 -67.03 -17.73 34.97
N SER A 464 -66.31 -18.86 34.93
CA SER A 464 -66.85 -20.15 35.40
C SER A 464 -66.92 -20.29 36.93
N GLY A 465 -66.19 -19.44 37.67
CA GLY A 465 -66.03 -19.52 39.12
C GLY A 465 -65.18 -20.72 39.61
N LEU A 466 -64.56 -21.48 38.70
CA LEU A 466 -63.61 -22.54 39.03
C LEU A 466 -62.22 -21.96 39.35
N THR A 467 -61.29 -22.81 39.78
CA THR A 467 -59.87 -22.44 40.02
C THR A 467 -58.94 -22.80 38.87
N ASN A 468 -59.38 -23.65 37.93
CA ASN A 468 -58.64 -24.12 36.76
C ASN A 468 -59.57 -24.25 35.56
N SER A 469 -59.06 -24.09 34.35
CA SER A 469 -59.75 -24.43 33.10
C SER A 469 -59.11 -25.64 32.41
N GLY A 470 -59.77 -26.17 31.39
CA GLY A 470 -59.29 -27.31 30.62
C GLY A 470 -59.64 -28.65 31.26
N PHE A 471 -58.85 -29.70 30.98
CA PHE A 471 -59.19 -31.08 31.33
C PHE A 471 -58.06 -31.81 32.03
N GLY A 472 -58.38 -32.48 33.14
CA GLY A 472 -57.41 -33.31 33.89
C GLY A 472 -56.38 -32.54 34.71
N ASN A 473 -56.58 -31.23 34.93
CA ASN A 473 -55.65 -30.37 35.67
C ASN A 473 -55.87 -30.43 37.19
N THR A 474 -54.83 -30.24 37.98
CA THR A 474 -54.88 -30.12 39.45
C THR A 474 -54.25 -28.81 39.93
N GLY A 475 -54.53 -28.37 41.16
CA GLY A 475 -53.96 -27.14 41.73
C GLY A 475 -54.86 -25.91 41.55
N THR A 476 -54.24 -24.74 41.40
CA THR A 476 -54.89 -23.45 41.15
C THR A 476 -54.14 -22.69 40.07
N ASP A 477 -54.84 -21.85 39.31
CA ASP A 477 -54.27 -21.02 38.24
C ASP A 477 -53.61 -21.88 37.13
N VAL A 478 -54.35 -22.90 36.68
CA VAL A 478 -53.93 -23.84 35.65
C VAL A 478 -54.92 -23.87 34.47
N SER A 479 -54.40 -23.81 33.25
CA SER A 479 -55.14 -24.05 32.01
C SER A 479 -54.48 -25.17 31.18
N GLY A 480 -55.14 -25.61 30.11
CA GLY A 480 -54.63 -26.65 29.21
C GLY A 480 -55.04 -28.07 29.62
N PHE A 481 -54.14 -29.04 29.46
CA PHE A 481 -54.48 -30.46 29.57
C PHE A 481 -53.48 -31.25 30.43
N PHE A 482 -54.01 -32.02 31.39
CA PHE A 482 -53.27 -32.94 32.27
C PHE A 482 -52.09 -32.32 33.02
N ASN A 483 -52.21 -31.04 33.38
CA ASN A 483 -51.18 -30.29 34.09
C ASN A 483 -51.34 -30.51 35.60
N THR A 484 -50.31 -31.07 36.25
CA THR A 484 -50.38 -31.51 37.67
C THR A 484 -49.34 -30.84 38.57
N PRO A 485 -49.44 -29.52 38.85
CA PRO A 485 -48.59 -28.85 39.82
C PRO A 485 -48.81 -29.37 41.25
N THR A 486 -47.71 -29.45 42.02
CA THR A 486 -47.63 -30.02 43.37
C THR A 486 -46.49 -29.37 44.17
N GLY A 487 -46.72 -29.10 45.46
CA GLY A 487 -45.78 -28.41 46.36
C GLY A 487 -46.11 -26.92 46.60
N PRO A 488 -45.39 -26.23 47.50
CA PRO A 488 -45.64 -24.82 47.80
C PRO A 488 -45.36 -23.92 46.58
N LEU A 489 -46.25 -22.95 46.32
CA LEU A 489 -46.16 -21.99 45.21
C LEU A 489 -46.18 -22.63 43.79
N ALA A 490 -46.84 -23.77 43.62
CA ALA A 490 -47.02 -24.42 42.32
C ALA A 490 -48.30 -23.94 41.61
N VAL A 491 -48.18 -22.82 40.90
CA VAL A 491 -49.24 -22.08 40.20
C VAL A 491 -48.76 -21.62 38.80
N ASP A 492 -49.60 -20.92 38.04
CA ASP A 492 -49.29 -20.32 36.74
C ASP A 492 -48.76 -21.32 35.70
N VAL A 493 -49.67 -22.15 35.19
CA VAL A 493 -49.37 -23.26 34.28
C VAL A 493 -50.36 -23.33 33.10
N SER A 494 -49.87 -23.32 31.85
CA SER A 494 -50.72 -23.44 30.64
C SER A 494 -50.21 -24.55 29.68
N GLY A 495 -50.91 -24.93 28.63
CA GLY A 495 -50.42 -25.90 27.63
C GLY A 495 -50.51 -27.38 27.99
N PHE A 496 -49.52 -28.21 27.61
CA PHE A 496 -49.68 -29.66 27.40
C PHE A 496 -48.58 -30.54 28.06
N PHE A 497 -48.84 -31.10 29.25
CA PHE A 497 -47.96 -32.00 30.06
C PHE A 497 -46.95 -31.32 31.00
N ASN A 498 -47.35 -30.21 31.63
CA ASN A 498 -46.56 -29.45 32.61
C ASN A 498 -46.31 -30.20 33.93
N THR A 499 -45.30 -29.79 34.71
CA THR A 499 -44.85 -30.54 35.90
C THR A 499 -44.55 -29.68 37.14
N ALA A 500 -44.52 -30.32 38.30
CA ALA A 500 -43.93 -29.86 39.56
C ALA A 500 -43.34 -31.08 40.31
N SER A 501 -42.37 -30.97 41.23
CA SER A 501 -42.50 -30.28 42.52
C SER A 501 -41.16 -29.95 43.21
N GLY A 502 -41.16 -29.00 44.16
CA GLY A 502 -40.36 -29.16 45.39
C GLY A 502 -39.02 -28.41 45.56
N GLY A 503 -38.86 -27.21 45.00
CA GLY A 503 -37.79 -26.25 45.34
C GLY A 503 -38.16 -25.25 46.45
N THR A 504 -37.23 -24.34 46.80
CA THR A 504 -37.29 -23.52 48.03
C THR A 504 -37.76 -22.07 47.89
N VAL A 505 -37.93 -21.53 46.67
CA VAL A 505 -38.24 -20.08 46.48
C VAL A 505 -39.33 -19.81 45.42
N ILE A 506 -39.24 -20.43 44.23
CA ILE A 506 -40.29 -20.43 43.19
C ILE A 506 -40.39 -21.88 42.69
N ASN A 507 -41.60 -22.36 42.41
CA ASN A 507 -41.87 -23.74 42.02
C ASN A 507 -42.84 -23.83 40.84
N GLY A 508 -42.33 -23.62 39.63
CA GLY A 508 -43.15 -23.66 38.44
C GLY A 508 -43.65 -22.27 38.05
N GLN A 509 -43.25 -21.88 36.85
CA GLN A 509 -44.00 -21.02 35.95
C GLN A 509 -43.73 -21.62 34.58
N THR A 510 -44.76 -22.16 33.94
CA THR A 510 -44.61 -23.02 32.76
C THR A 510 -45.70 -22.70 31.73
N SER A 511 -45.25 -22.13 30.60
CA SER A 511 -45.95 -21.98 29.30
C SER A 511 -46.47 -23.29 28.69
N GLY A 512 -46.56 -23.46 27.35
CA GLY A 512 -46.99 -24.70 26.66
C GLY A 512 -46.03 -25.28 25.61
N ILE A 513 -45.05 -26.17 25.86
CA ILE A 513 -44.68 -26.98 27.03
C ILE A 513 -45.42 -28.30 27.19
N GLY A 514 -44.63 -29.31 27.63
CA GLY A 514 -44.93 -30.16 28.80
C GLY A 514 -43.71 -30.36 29.74
N ASN A 515 -43.41 -29.48 30.73
CA ASN A 515 -42.03 -29.28 31.25
C ASN A 515 -41.88 -28.83 32.73
N ILE A 516 -41.53 -29.73 33.65
CA ILE A 516 -40.60 -29.47 34.78
C ILE A 516 -40.10 -30.78 35.35
N GLY A 517 -39.09 -30.70 36.20
CA GLY A 517 -38.70 -31.78 37.09
C GLY A 517 -37.70 -31.27 38.11
N VAL A 518 -37.29 -32.18 38.98
CA VAL A 518 -36.81 -31.88 40.32
C VAL A 518 -35.31 -32.15 40.42
N PRO A 519 -34.54 -31.28 41.07
CA PRO A 519 -33.63 -31.81 42.08
C PRO A 519 -33.46 -30.92 43.32
N GLY A 520 -33.25 -31.55 44.48
CA GLY A 520 -32.81 -30.90 45.71
C GLY A 520 -31.28 -30.92 45.87
N THR A 521 -30.76 -29.85 46.50
CA THR A 521 -29.39 -29.63 47.07
C THR A 521 -28.12 -30.07 46.34
N LEU A 522 -27.04 -29.29 46.31
CA LEU A 522 -26.86 -27.84 46.45
C LEU A 522 -25.39 -27.49 46.10
N PHE A 523 -25.13 -26.65 45.10
CA PHE A 523 -24.10 -25.60 45.18
C PHE A 523 -24.62 -24.42 44.34
N GLY A 524 -24.72 -23.24 44.95
CA GLY A 524 -25.64 -22.15 44.54
C GLY A 524 -25.27 -21.39 43.25
N SER A 525 -26.15 -20.54 42.70
CA SER A 525 -27.31 -19.89 43.34
C SER A 525 -28.68 -20.24 42.73
N VAL A 526 -29.62 -20.59 43.63
CA VAL A 526 -31.06 -20.92 43.51
C VAL A 526 -31.80 -20.54 42.20
N ARG A 527 -32.24 -21.54 41.42
CA ARG A 527 -33.50 -21.56 40.63
C ARG A 527 -34.02 -23.00 40.47
N SER A 528 -35.34 -23.20 40.49
CA SER A 528 -36.00 -24.46 40.11
C SER A 528 -37.33 -24.15 39.39
N GLY A 529 -37.36 -24.29 38.06
CA GLY A 529 -38.57 -24.12 37.25
C GLY A 529 -38.95 -22.69 36.84
N LEU A 530 -38.66 -22.33 35.58
CA LEU A 530 -39.09 -21.11 34.86
C LEU A 530 -39.06 -21.36 33.34
N ASN A 531 -40.06 -22.05 32.78
CA ASN A 531 -40.00 -22.59 31.42
C ASN A 531 -40.99 -21.85 30.52
N THR A 532 -40.54 -21.42 29.33
CA THR A 532 -41.37 -21.43 28.10
C THR A 532 -41.40 -22.89 27.53
N GLY A 533 -41.85 -23.25 26.31
CA GLY A 533 -41.78 -24.66 25.82
C GLY A 533 -40.97 -25.08 24.60
N LEU A 534 -39.84 -25.85 24.65
CA LEU A 534 -38.86 -26.24 25.71
C LEU A 534 -38.97 -27.54 26.59
N PHE A 535 -39.23 -28.80 26.17
CA PHE A 535 -39.07 -29.90 27.19
C PHE A 535 -37.60 -30.14 27.62
N ASN A 536 -37.26 -29.39 28.67
CA ASN A 536 -35.94 -28.94 29.10
C ASN A 536 -35.88 -28.91 30.64
N MET A 537 -36.28 -30.01 31.30
CA MET A 537 -36.08 -30.19 32.74
C MET A 537 -34.65 -29.77 33.11
N GLY A 538 -34.48 -28.72 33.93
CA GLY A 538 -33.16 -28.12 34.10
C GLY A 538 -33.15 -26.74 34.77
N THR A 539 -31.99 -26.09 34.74
CA THR A 539 -31.64 -24.93 35.59
C THR A 539 -31.67 -23.56 34.90
N ALA A 540 -31.74 -23.51 33.58
CA ALA A 540 -32.08 -22.32 32.77
C ALA A 540 -32.57 -22.79 31.39
N ILE A 541 -33.52 -22.06 30.78
CA ILE A 541 -34.50 -22.70 29.89
C ILE A 541 -34.76 -21.82 28.65
N SER A 542 -34.86 -22.45 27.46
CA SER A 542 -34.59 -21.85 26.13
C SER A 542 -35.79 -21.28 25.32
N GLY A 543 -36.16 -21.67 24.08
CA GLY A 543 -36.30 -23.04 23.60
C GLY A 543 -35.84 -23.43 22.22
N LEU A 544 -34.67 -24.04 22.24
CA LEU A 544 -34.32 -25.24 21.49
C LEU A 544 -33.35 -26.02 22.41
N PHE A 545 -33.70 -27.24 22.83
CA PHE A 545 -32.89 -28.14 23.73
C PHE A 545 -32.85 -27.80 25.23
N ASN A 546 -32.70 -28.75 26.18
CA ASN A 546 -33.01 -30.20 26.19
C ASN A 546 -33.08 -30.71 27.65
N LEU A 547 -34.07 -31.56 27.96
CA LEU A 547 -34.24 -32.35 29.20
C LEU A 547 -33.00 -33.13 29.70
N ARG A 548 -32.04 -33.35 28.78
CA ARG A 548 -31.21 -34.56 28.78
C ARG A 548 -29.83 -34.41 28.13
N GLN A 549 -29.25 -33.22 28.07
CA GLN A 549 -27.78 -33.12 27.92
C GLN A 549 -27.02 -33.55 29.21
N LEU A 550 -27.74 -34.11 30.18
CA LEU A 550 -27.31 -34.38 31.56
C LEU A 550 -27.81 -35.71 32.15
N LEU A 551 -28.38 -36.64 31.35
CA LEU A 551 -28.68 -38.01 31.80
C LEU A 551 -27.82 -39.07 31.06
N GLY A 552 -26.64 -38.64 30.61
CA GLY A 552 -25.42 -39.43 30.67
C GLY A 552 -24.52 -38.81 31.73
#